data_AF-A0A957ARH2-F1
#
_entry.id   AF-A0A957ARH2-F1
#
_cell.length_a   1.000
_cell.length_b   1.000
_cell.length_c   1.000
_cell.angle_alpha   90.00
_cell.angle_beta   90.00
_cell.angle_gamma   90.00
#
_symmetry.space_group_name_H-M   'P 1'
#
loop_
_entity.id
_entity.type
_entity.pdbx_description
1 polymer ?
#
loop_
_entity_poly.entity_id
_entity_poly.type
_entity_poly.pdbx_seq_one_letter_code
_entity_poly.pdbx_strand_id
1 'polypeptide(L)'
;ARRPNWADFTLPGELLPTFMGLPGSLDDIILFHGSCRRAKGDRRDGLAEGYRRMVHEPAQRPHLLILSGDQIYADEVSSTHMLVLRGIADDLFGIDEFGGIQPGTEKVFNGLGNCPVIPGTGTPKIAGRSERSLEIGMTVAEKDHLWTLAEFYGTYLTVWSDVLWPDPLPAWDPSETGLVRHKDPAASPSYGADEHDWNMENFKLDNLVDTMPQVRKLLANTPTLMVFDDHEATDDWNLDYLVSKGVYNNPQGSRVITNALLAYLLFQHWGNRPDRFQQANSPEAKALAAATWQNDPDFHPVDRAAALFNDPLALGSLLGVPPSVPSEANFDQVNGFDLRSNLDPAVTIRYDFRLGAADGYPFNLVILDERTARHMPGTTRQDRPGRVANWALDLMWPAPQGNEADTPTVLIAPAPVLGLHVIEHILQPIFALQEGGERKREYEGWSGHTPTFEYLLERISQWRRVVILSGDVHFGYTHTLTYSKPAGASP
;
A
#
# COMPACT_ATOMS: atom_id res chain seq x y z
N ALA A 1 28.28 -10.46 10.93
CA ALA A 1 27.59 -9.16 10.81
C ALA A 1 28.27 -8.13 11.71
N ARG A 2 28.53 -6.91 11.23
CA ARG A 2 28.93 -5.79 12.11
C ARG A 2 27.77 -5.52 13.06
N ARG A 3 28.04 -5.30 14.36
CA ARG A 3 26.98 -4.88 15.29
C ARG A 3 26.43 -3.52 14.81
N PRO A 4 25.11 -3.31 14.83
CA PRO A 4 24.55 -2.00 14.51
C PRO A 4 25.09 -0.96 15.49
N ASN A 5 25.24 0.28 15.02
CA ASN A 5 25.47 1.41 15.91
C ASN A 5 24.17 1.72 16.64
N TRP A 6 24.01 1.22 17.87
CA TRP A 6 22.76 1.35 18.62
C TRP A 6 22.33 2.80 18.83
N ALA A 7 23.26 3.76 18.86
CA ALA A 7 22.94 5.18 18.97
C ALA A 7 22.02 5.71 17.85
N ASP A 8 22.00 5.03 16.70
CA ASP A 8 21.12 5.37 15.58
C ASP A 8 19.66 4.96 15.83
N PHE A 9 19.41 4.13 16.85
CA PHE A 9 18.12 3.53 17.14
C PHE A 9 17.63 3.76 18.58
N THR A 10 18.43 4.36 19.47
CA THR A 10 18.05 4.59 20.87
C THR A 10 17.51 5.98 21.13
N LEU A 11 16.67 6.08 22.17
CA LEU A 11 16.31 7.37 22.75
C LEU A 11 17.49 7.98 23.52
N PRO A 12 17.54 9.31 23.69
CA PRO A 12 18.58 9.96 24.47
C PRO A 12 18.70 9.40 25.89
N GLY A 13 19.90 9.00 26.28
CA GLY A 13 20.18 8.41 27.61
C GLY A 13 20.05 6.90 27.69
N GLU A 14 19.52 6.23 26.66
CA GLU A 14 19.33 4.78 26.64
C GLU A 14 20.46 4.05 25.89
N LEU A 15 20.81 2.84 26.38
CA LEU A 15 21.83 1.98 25.76
C LEU A 15 21.27 1.09 24.64
N LEU A 16 19.97 0.76 24.70
CA LEU A 16 19.26 -0.10 23.76
C LEU A 16 17.86 0.50 23.48
N PRO A 17 17.19 0.13 22.38
CA PRO A 17 15.82 0.55 22.16
C PRO A 17 14.93 0.10 23.31
N THR A 18 13.99 0.96 23.70
CA THR A 18 13.07 0.74 24.82
C THR A 18 11.63 0.79 24.32
N PHE A 19 10.74 0.04 24.95
CA PHE A 19 9.32 -0.02 24.60
C PHE A 19 8.47 0.34 25.82
N MET A 20 7.35 1.01 25.60
CA MET A 20 6.36 1.22 26.65
C MET A 20 5.59 -0.08 26.87
N GLY A 21 5.63 -0.60 28.09
CA GLY A 21 4.72 -1.67 28.50
C GLY A 21 3.29 -1.16 28.56
N LEU A 22 2.31 -2.05 28.38
CA LEU A 22 0.90 -1.69 28.45
C LEU A 22 0.55 -1.16 29.86
N PRO A 23 -0.26 -0.10 29.95
CA PRO A 23 -0.62 0.49 31.22
C PRO A 23 -1.65 -0.37 31.97
N GLY A 24 -1.81 -0.11 33.27
CA GLY A 24 -2.78 -0.82 34.11
C GLY A 24 -4.24 -0.45 33.84
N SER A 25 -4.50 0.65 33.12
CA SER A 25 -5.83 1.13 32.73
C SER A 25 -5.87 1.45 31.24
N LEU A 26 -7.02 1.18 30.61
CA LEU A 26 -7.27 1.60 29.21
C LEU A 26 -7.25 3.13 29.05
N ASP A 27 -7.56 3.88 30.11
CA ASP A 27 -7.57 5.35 30.08
C ASP A 27 -6.18 5.96 29.87
N ASP A 28 -5.12 5.20 30.15
CA ASP A 28 -3.72 5.61 30.02
C ASP A 28 -3.08 5.14 28.71
N ILE A 29 -3.84 4.46 27.84
CA ILE A 29 -3.32 3.96 26.57
C ILE A 29 -3.15 5.11 25.58
N ILE A 30 -1.95 5.18 25.02
CA ILE A 30 -1.54 6.16 24.01
C ILE A 30 -1.28 5.41 22.72
N LEU A 31 -2.08 5.72 21.70
CA LEU A 31 -1.91 5.23 20.34
C LEU A 31 -1.48 6.40 19.45
N PHE A 32 -0.47 6.19 18.62
CA PHE A 32 -0.23 7.06 17.48
C PHE A 32 -0.86 6.43 16.25
N HIS A 33 -1.51 7.24 15.43
CA HIS A 33 -2.16 6.83 14.18
C HIS A 33 -1.74 7.79 13.07
N GLY A 34 -1.41 7.24 11.91
CA GLY A 34 -1.08 8.00 10.71
C GLY A 34 -1.29 7.19 9.44
N SER A 35 -1.17 7.86 8.30
CA SER A 35 -1.31 7.35 6.94
C SER A 35 -0.64 8.35 5.99
N CYS A 36 -0.69 8.09 4.68
CA CYS A 36 -0.30 9.00 3.62
C CYS A 36 1.15 9.52 3.72
N ARG A 37 2.12 8.61 3.88
CA ARG A 37 3.54 8.98 4.06
C ARG A 37 4.26 9.06 2.71
N ARG A 38 3.96 10.13 1.96
CA ARG A 38 4.57 10.35 0.64
C ARG A 38 6.04 10.78 0.72
N ALA A 39 6.92 10.07 0.02
CA ALA A 39 8.37 10.31 0.00
C ALA A 39 8.74 11.73 -0.45
N LYS A 40 7.99 12.30 -1.39
CA LYS A 40 8.19 13.66 -1.92
C LYS A 40 7.18 14.68 -1.39
N GLY A 41 6.77 14.53 -0.13
CA GLY A 41 5.90 15.51 0.53
C GLY A 41 6.54 16.90 0.60
N ASP A 42 5.72 17.95 0.60
CA ASP A 42 6.19 19.36 0.65
C ASP A 42 6.66 19.80 2.04
N ARG A 43 6.55 18.93 3.05
CA ARG A 43 6.82 19.24 4.45
C ARG A 43 7.65 18.12 5.06
N ARG A 44 8.19 18.41 6.25
CA ARG A 44 8.86 17.41 7.07
C ARG A 44 7.94 16.25 7.42
N ASP A 45 8.53 15.07 7.52
CA ASP A 45 7.86 13.83 7.88
C ASP A 45 7.16 13.92 9.25
N GLY A 46 5.86 13.60 9.30
CA GLY A 46 5.07 13.60 10.52
C GLY A 46 5.54 12.58 11.56
N LEU A 47 6.17 11.48 11.14
CA LEU A 47 6.74 10.50 12.06
C LEU A 47 7.96 11.04 12.81
N ALA A 48 8.71 11.98 12.23
CA ALA A 48 9.78 12.66 12.94
C ALA A 48 9.24 13.54 14.07
N GLU A 49 8.04 14.09 13.93
CA GLU A 49 7.33 14.77 15.02
C GLU A 49 6.88 13.79 16.11
N GLY A 50 6.45 12.58 15.73
CA GLY A 50 6.19 11.49 16.67
C GLY A 50 7.42 11.17 17.54
N TYR A 51 8.60 11.04 16.93
CA TYR A 51 9.86 10.90 17.67
C TYR A 51 10.14 12.11 18.58
N ARG A 52 9.96 13.33 18.07
CA ARG A 52 10.17 14.57 18.83
C ARG A 52 9.32 14.57 20.11
N ARG A 53 8.06 14.15 20.02
CA ARG A 53 7.15 14.02 21.16
C ARG A 53 7.62 12.97 22.17
N MET A 54 8.09 11.80 21.71
CA MET A 54 8.64 10.76 22.61
C MET A 54 9.81 11.27 23.45
N VAL A 55 10.67 12.13 22.88
CA VAL A 55 11.84 12.66 23.56
C VAL A 55 11.47 13.77 24.56
N HIS A 56 10.58 14.68 24.20
CA HIS A 56 10.22 15.81 25.07
C HIS A 56 9.16 15.47 26.12
N GLU A 57 8.31 14.48 25.85
CA GLU A 57 7.25 14.04 26.73
C GLU A 57 7.34 12.52 26.97
N PRO A 58 8.33 12.03 27.73
CA PRO A 58 8.54 10.59 27.92
C PRO A 58 7.32 9.84 28.50
N ALA A 59 6.50 10.53 29.30
CA ALA A 59 5.25 9.98 29.85
C ALA A 59 4.13 9.85 28.81
N GLN A 60 4.28 10.47 27.64
CA GLN A 60 3.34 10.45 26.52
C GLN A 60 3.82 9.61 25.34
N ARG A 61 4.80 8.72 25.58
CA ARG A 61 5.28 7.78 24.57
C ARG A 61 4.14 6.84 24.13
N PRO A 62 4.02 6.54 22.83
CA PRO A 62 3.00 5.63 22.34
C PRO A 62 3.27 4.20 22.81
N HIS A 63 2.20 3.48 23.10
CA HIS A 63 2.22 2.03 23.33
C HIS A 63 2.14 1.26 22.01
N LEU A 64 1.57 1.90 20.97
CA LEU A 64 1.40 1.34 19.64
C LEU A 64 1.37 2.49 18.62
N LEU A 65 2.07 2.31 17.51
CA LEU A 65 1.93 3.11 16.30
C LEU A 65 1.14 2.30 15.27
N ILE A 66 0.11 2.90 14.68
CA ILE A 66 -0.72 2.30 13.64
C ILE A 66 -0.58 3.15 12.39
N LEU A 67 -0.07 2.57 11.32
CA LEU A 67 -0.06 3.16 9.99
C LEU A 67 -1.16 2.50 9.16
N SER A 68 -2.22 3.24 8.83
CA SER A 68 -3.44 2.64 8.27
C SER A 68 -3.48 2.57 6.74
N GLY A 69 -2.43 2.96 6.04
CA GLY A 69 -2.38 2.97 4.57
C GLY A 69 -1.27 3.87 4.04
N ASP A 70 -0.95 3.76 2.76
CA ASP A 70 -0.05 4.64 2.02
C ASP A 70 1.34 4.82 2.66
N GLN A 71 1.99 3.71 2.96
CA GLN A 71 3.36 3.69 3.45
C GLN A 71 4.40 3.93 2.35
N ILE A 72 4.08 3.53 1.12
CA ILE A 72 4.83 3.85 -0.09
C ILE A 72 3.85 4.37 -1.14
N TYR A 73 4.37 5.06 -2.15
CA TYR A 73 3.60 5.56 -3.29
C TYR A 73 4.20 5.01 -4.57
N ALA A 74 3.80 3.79 -4.94
CA ALA A 74 4.36 3.05 -6.06
C ALA A 74 4.11 3.73 -7.41
N ASP A 75 3.08 4.57 -7.48
CA ASP A 75 2.61 5.32 -8.64
C ASP A 75 3.08 6.79 -8.67
N GLU A 76 3.73 7.27 -7.61
CA GLU A 76 4.19 8.67 -7.49
C GLU A 76 5.71 8.79 -7.25
N VAL A 77 6.49 7.95 -7.93
CA VAL A 77 7.93 7.87 -7.71
C VAL A 77 8.64 9.03 -8.39
N SER A 78 9.44 9.78 -7.62
CA SER A 78 10.29 10.85 -8.17
C SER A 78 11.39 10.28 -9.06
N SER A 79 11.84 11.08 -10.03
CA SER A 79 12.89 10.72 -10.99
C SER A 79 14.21 10.39 -10.27
N THR A 80 14.57 11.20 -9.27
CA THR A 80 15.76 10.96 -8.45
C THR A 80 15.66 9.66 -7.65
N HIS A 81 14.50 9.41 -7.02
CA HIS A 81 14.32 8.17 -6.26
C HIS A 81 14.38 6.96 -7.20
N MET A 82 13.77 7.03 -8.38
CA MET A 82 13.88 5.99 -9.40
C MET A 82 15.34 5.69 -9.80
N LEU A 83 16.20 6.72 -9.93
CA LEU A 83 17.64 6.52 -10.19
C LEU A 83 18.31 5.74 -9.05
N VAL A 84 18.04 6.12 -7.79
CA VAL A 84 18.57 5.43 -6.61
C VAL A 84 18.08 3.98 -6.55
N LEU A 85 16.79 3.76 -6.81
CA LEU A 85 16.16 2.44 -6.80
C LEU A 85 16.75 1.51 -7.84
N ARG A 86 17.11 1.99 -9.03
CA ARG A 86 17.77 1.18 -10.06
C ARG A 86 19.11 0.65 -9.59
N GLY A 87 19.95 1.50 -9.00
CA GLY A 87 21.23 1.07 -8.45
C GLY A 87 21.06 0.01 -7.36
N ILE A 88 20.08 0.21 -6.46
CA ILE A 88 19.77 -0.77 -5.41
C ILE A 88 19.22 -2.08 -6.00
N ALA A 89 18.35 -2.00 -7.00
CA ALA A 89 17.77 -3.16 -7.67
C ALA A 89 18.84 -4.02 -8.34
N ASP A 90 19.78 -3.39 -9.05
CA ASP A 90 20.92 -4.04 -9.68
C ASP A 90 21.79 -4.77 -8.64
N ASP A 91 22.06 -4.15 -7.49
CA ASP A 91 22.85 -4.75 -6.41
C ASP A 91 22.11 -5.90 -5.70
N LEU A 92 20.81 -5.78 -5.47
CA LEU A 92 20.01 -6.77 -4.73
C LEU A 92 19.73 -8.03 -5.55
N PHE A 93 19.36 -7.86 -6.82
CA PHE A 93 18.86 -8.95 -7.66
C PHE A 93 19.89 -9.39 -8.71
N GLY A 94 20.77 -8.49 -9.17
CA GLY A 94 21.79 -8.81 -10.18
C GLY A 94 21.23 -9.32 -11.51
N ILE A 95 19.92 -9.13 -11.74
CA ILE A 95 19.20 -9.53 -12.94
C ILE A 95 18.46 -8.31 -13.49
N ASP A 96 18.57 -8.11 -14.80
CA ASP A 96 17.76 -7.10 -15.48
C ASP A 96 16.34 -7.67 -15.67
N GLU A 97 15.41 -7.23 -14.82
CA GLU A 97 13.99 -7.60 -14.91
C GLU A 97 13.29 -6.98 -16.14
N PHE A 98 13.93 -6.02 -16.83
CA PHE A 98 13.49 -5.43 -18.10
C PHE A 98 14.21 -6.00 -19.32
N GLY A 99 15.43 -6.52 -19.12
CA GLY A 99 16.18 -7.41 -20.00
C GLY A 99 17.51 -6.87 -20.51
N GLY A 100 18.59 -7.58 -20.19
CA GLY A 100 19.82 -7.66 -20.99
C GLY A 100 19.74 -8.83 -21.99
N ILE A 101 20.42 -8.70 -23.14
CA ILE A 101 20.36 -9.56 -24.34
C ILE A 101 20.71 -11.04 -24.05
N GLN A 102 19.74 -11.90 -23.73
CA GLN A 102 19.90 -13.36 -23.78
C GLN A 102 18.69 -14.01 -24.47
N PRO A 103 18.88 -14.84 -25.52
CA PRO A 103 17.78 -15.57 -26.16
C PRO A 103 17.26 -16.71 -25.27
N GLY A 104 15.93 -16.85 -25.14
CA GLY A 104 15.30 -18.05 -24.56
C GLY A 104 14.49 -17.85 -23.28
N THR A 105 14.52 -16.67 -22.64
CA THR A 105 13.63 -16.34 -21.52
C THR A 105 12.33 -15.74 -22.05
N GLU A 106 11.18 -16.34 -21.73
CA GLU A 106 9.90 -15.64 -21.89
C GLU A 106 9.93 -14.40 -20.98
N LYS A 107 9.79 -13.22 -21.59
CA LYS A 107 10.00 -11.93 -20.92
C LYS A 107 8.67 -11.45 -20.33
N VAL A 108 8.65 -11.01 -19.07
CA VAL A 108 7.40 -10.52 -18.44
C VAL A 108 7.02 -9.13 -18.91
N PHE A 109 8.01 -8.26 -19.12
CA PHE A 109 7.83 -6.98 -19.81
C PHE A 109 8.21 -7.07 -21.30
N ASN A 110 7.83 -8.17 -21.97
CA ASN A 110 7.99 -8.28 -23.42
C ASN A 110 7.17 -7.20 -24.13
N GLY A 111 7.85 -6.27 -24.80
CA GLY A 111 7.20 -5.13 -25.43
C GLY A 111 6.81 -4.08 -24.40
N LEU A 112 7.68 -3.08 -24.25
CA LEU A 112 7.42 -1.90 -23.42
C LEU A 112 6.51 -0.88 -24.13
N GLY A 113 5.93 -1.24 -25.28
CA GLY A 113 5.03 -0.39 -26.05
C GLY A 113 5.68 0.96 -26.37
N ASN A 114 5.01 2.03 -26.00
CA ASN A 114 5.47 3.41 -26.18
C ASN A 114 6.44 3.89 -25.07
N CYS A 115 6.79 3.05 -24.10
CA CYS A 115 7.75 3.45 -23.07
C CYS A 115 9.12 3.76 -23.70
N PRO A 116 9.68 4.96 -23.51
CA PRO A 116 11.01 5.30 -23.96
C PRO A 116 12.04 4.44 -23.22
N VAL A 117 13.02 3.91 -23.97
CA VAL A 117 14.09 3.07 -23.43
C VAL A 117 15.47 3.69 -23.69
N ILE A 118 16.43 3.32 -22.85
CA ILE A 118 17.84 3.65 -23.06
C ILE A 118 18.36 2.82 -24.26
N PRO A 119 18.89 3.46 -25.32
CA PRO A 119 19.40 2.75 -26.48
C PRO A 119 20.51 1.77 -26.10
N GLY A 120 20.42 0.53 -26.56
CA GLY A 120 21.43 -0.51 -26.33
C GLY A 120 21.19 -1.38 -25.09
N THR A 121 20.49 -0.88 -24.06
CA THR A 121 20.11 -1.68 -22.88
C THR A 121 18.66 -2.16 -22.95
N GLY A 122 17.74 -1.35 -23.48
CA GLY A 122 16.31 -1.69 -23.48
C GLY A 122 15.59 -1.40 -22.15
N THR A 123 16.32 -0.89 -21.16
CA THR A 123 15.79 -0.44 -19.86
C THR A 123 14.90 0.80 -20.06
N PRO A 124 13.74 0.91 -19.38
CA PRO A 124 12.93 2.13 -19.39
C PRO A 124 13.76 3.37 -19.04
N LYS A 125 13.54 4.51 -19.70
CA LYS A 125 14.12 5.79 -19.23
C LYS A 125 13.48 6.21 -17.92
N ILE A 126 14.22 6.99 -17.14
CA ILE A 126 13.65 7.66 -15.95
C ILE A 126 12.68 8.73 -16.43
N ALA A 127 11.62 8.94 -15.67
CA ALA A 127 10.49 9.81 -15.99
C ALA A 127 9.81 9.43 -17.31
N GLY A 128 9.74 8.13 -17.61
CA GLY A 128 9.28 7.59 -18.88
C GLY A 128 8.20 6.52 -18.77
N ARG A 129 7.75 6.16 -17.56
CA ARG A 129 6.87 4.99 -17.38
C ARG A 129 5.39 5.32 -17.38
N SER A 130 5.00 6.59 -17.30
CA SER A 130 3.60 7.00 -17.13
C SER A 130 2.67 6.46 -18.22
N GLU A 131 2.95 6.69 -19.50
CA GLU A 131 2.09 6.25 -20.62
C GLU A 131 1.91 4.73 -20.60
N ARG A 132 3.00 3.99 -20.45
CA ARG A 132 2.94 2.52 -20.44
C ARG A 132 2.22 1.98 -19.20
N SER A 133 2.34 2.63 -18.05
CA SER A 133 1.65 2.25 -16.83
C SER A 133 0.12 2.38 -16.99
N LEU A 134 -0.33 3.48 -17.62
CA LEU A 134 -1.74 3.66 -17.97
C LEU A 134 -2.24 2.59 -18.95
N GLU A 135 -1.43 2.20 -19.95
CA GLU A 135 -1.78 1.12 -20.90
C GLU A 135 -1.94 -0.25 -20.23
N ILE A 136 -1.26 -0.50 -19.10
CA ILE A 136 -1.35 -1.75 -18.34
C ILE A 136 -2.33 -1.67 -17.17
N GLY A 137 -3.14 -0.61 -17.12
CA GLY A 137 -4.24 -0.46 -16.17
C GLY A 137 -3.85 0.12 -14.81
N MET A 138 -2.61 0.60 -14.65
CA MET A 138 -2.21 1.36 -13.45
C MET A 138 -2.70 2.80 -13.55
N THR A 139 -2.81 3.45 -12.40
CA THR A 139 -2.94 4.90 -12.29
C THR A 139 -1.56 5.50 -12.04
N VAL A 140 -1.29 6.68 -12.60
CA VAL A 140 -0.02 7.38 -12.40
C VAL A 140 -0.30 8.87 -12.29
N ALA A 141 0.05 9.47 -11.15
CA ALA A 141 0.00 10.92 -10.97
C ALA A 141 1.31 11.62 -11.40
N GLU A 142 2.38 10.84 -11.59
CA GLU A 142 3.74 11.32 -11.88
C GLU A 142 4.36 10.72 -13.15
N LYS A 143 5.68 10.84 -13.30
CA LYS A 143 6.40 10.42 -14.51
C LYS A 143 6.82 8.96 -14.48
N ASP A 144 6.95 8.36 -13.29
CA ASP A 144 7.36 6.98 -13.09
C ASP A 144 6.45 6.19 -12.12
N HIS A 145 6.44 4.87 -12.31
CA HIS A 145 5.76 3.88 -11.48
C HIS A 145 6.72 2.71 -11.20
N LEU A 146 6.64 2.11 -10.01
CA LEU A 146 7.37 0.88 -9.66
C LEU A 146 6.80 -0.29 -10.44
N TRP A 147 7.63 -1.04 -11.16
CA TRP A 147 7.18 -2.18 -11.94
C TRP A 147 7.74 -3.49 -11.43
N THR A 148 9.00 -3.48 -10.98
CA THR A 148 9.72 -4.72 -10.67
C THR A 148 9.76 -5.02 -9.19
N LEU A 149 9.97 -6.29 -8.84
CA LEU A 149 10.05 -6.68 -7.43
C LEU A 149 11.24 -6.00 -6.75
N ALA A 150 12.36 -5.87 -7.46
CA ALA A 150 13.53 -5.18 -6.95
C ALA A 150 13.28 -3.70 -6.67
N GLU A 151 12.47 -3.02 -7.48
CA GLU A 151 12.07 -1.62 -7.27
C GLU A 151 11.16 -1.46 -6.05
N PHE A 152 10.20 -2.37 -5.85
CA PHE A 152 9.40 -2.40 -4.62
C PHE A 152 10.29 -2.64 -3.39
N TYR A 153 11.22 -3.61 -3.44
CA TYR A 153 12.13 -3.91 -2.34
C TYR A 153 13.04 -2.72 -2.03
N GLY A 154 13.64 -2.12 -3.05
CA GLY A 154 14.44 -0.91 -2.92
C GLY A 154 13.66 0.23 -2.29
N THR A 155 12.37 0.38 -2.65
CA THR A 155 11.50 1.41 -2.08
C THR A 155 11.32 1.19 -0.58
N TYR A 156 10.93 -0.02 -0.15
CA TYR A 156 10.82 -0.33 1.27
C TYR A 156 12.14 -0.16 2.04
N LEU A 157 13.29 -0.46 1.43
CA LEU A 157 14.60 -0.28 2.06
C LEU A 157 15.02 1.19 2.18
N THR A 158 14.53 2.07 1.30
CA THR A 158 14.89 3.49 1.26
C THR A 158 13.90 4.38 2.00
N VAL A 159 12.61 4.06 2.01
CA VAL A 159 11.60 4.89 2.67
C VAL A 159 11.64 4.81 4.20
N TRP A 160 12.26 3.76 4.76
CA TRP A 160 12.38 3.56 6.21
C TRP A 160 13.81 3.72 6.75
N SER A 161 14.79 3.98 5.88
CA SER A 161 16.20 4.04 6.24
C SER A 161 17.03 4.92 5.31
N ASP A 162 17.87 5.77 5.90
CA ASP A 162 18.83 6.65 5.22
C ASP A 162 20.08 5.91 4.71
N VAL A 163 20.28 4.65 5.11
CA VAL A 163 21.53 3.90 4.85
C VAL A 163 21.85 3.71 3.37
N LEU A 164 20.82 3.53 2.53
CA LEU A 164 20.99 3.29 1.09
C LEU A 164 20.84 4.57 0.25
N TRP A 165 20.58 5.71 0.89
CA TRP A 165 20.53 6.98 0.18
C TRP A 165 21.94 7.51 -0.08
N PRO A 166 22.24 7.98 -1.29
CA PRO A 166 23.49 8.69 -1.55
C PRO A 166 23.49 10.05 -0.86
N ASP A 167 24.64 10.46 -0.33
CA ASP A 167 24.88 11.79 0.21
C ASP A 167 26.14 12.38 -0.48
N PRO A 168 26.01 13.43 -1.32
CA PRO A 168 24.76 14.13 -1.66
C PRO A 168 23.85 13.32 -2.62
N LEU A 169 22.58 13.73 -2.74
CA LEU A 169 21.67 13.20 -3.75
C LEU A 169 22.23 13.39 -5.18
N PRO A 170 21.89 12.50 -6.13
CA PRO A 170 22.44 12.55 -7.48
C PRO A 170 22.07 13.84 -8.22
N ALA A 171 23.02 14.37 -8.99
CA ALA A 171 22.79 15.48 -9.90
C ALA A 171 22.02 15.01 -11.14
N TRP A 172 21.32 15.95 -11.78
CA TRP A 172 20.58 15.66 -13.00
C TRP A 172 21.51 15.28 -14.15
N ASP A 173 21.21 14.16 -14.83
CA ASP A 173 21.85 13.75 -16.07
C ASP A 173 20.80 13.62 -17.19
N PRO A 174 20.87 14.45 -18.26
CA PRO A 174 19.91 14.39 -19.36
C PRO A 174 19.95 13.07 -20.15
N SER A 175 21.01 12.27 -20.05
CA SER A 175 21.10 10.98 -20.72
C SER A 175 20.23 9.90 -20.07
N GLU A 176 19.95 10.02 -18.76
CA GLU A 176 19.11 9.10 -17.98
C GLU A 176 17.61 9.41 -18.10
N THR A 177 17.25 10.69 -18.23
CA THR A 177 15.84 11.14 -18.22
C THR A 177 15.24 11.35 -19.60
N GLY A 178 16.06 11.65 -20.62
CA GLY A 178 15.63 11.84 -22.01
C GLY A 178 14.41 12.74 -22.19
N LEU A 179 14.55 14.05 -22.01
CA LEU A 179 13.47 15.02 -22.21
C LEU A 179 12.89 15.02 -23.64
N VAL A 180 11.57 14.85 -23.77
CA VAL A 180 10.82 15.22 -24.98
C VAL A 180 9.70 16.18 -24.58
N ARG A 181 9.93 17.48 -24.79
CA ARG A 181 8.88 18.50 -24.68
C ARG A 181 8.12 18.59 -26.00
N HIS A 182 6.88 18.11 -26.02
CA HIS A 182 5.97 18.44 -27.12
C HIS A 182 5.60 19.92 -27.03
N LYS A 183 5.78 20.68 -28.13
CA LYS A 183 5.39 22.10 -28.21
C LYS A 183 3.87 22.30 -28.35
N ASP A 184 3.13 21.23 -28.57
CA ASP A 184 1.69 21.23 -28.79
C ASP A 184 0.96 20.81 -27.50
N PRO A 185 0.12 21.69 -26.89
CA PRO A 185 -0.68 21.36 -25.72
C PRO A 185 -1.67 20.20 -25.93
N ALA A 186 -1.95 19.82 -27.19
CA ALA A 186 -2.86 18.74 -27.55
C ALA A 186 -2.15 17.39 -27.83
N ALA A 187 -0.80 17.36 -27.84
CA ALA A 187 -0.04 16.11 -27.96
C ALA A 187 0.13 15.43 -26.59
N SER A 188 0.28 14.09 -26.58
CA SER A 188 0.55 13.26 -25.39
C SER A 188 1.59 13.87 -24.44
N PRO A 189 1.56 13.54 -23.14
CA PRO A 189 2.38 14.18 -22.13
C PRO A 189 3.87 14.16 -22.49
N SER A 190 4.54 15.27 -22.22
CA SER A 190 6.00 15.34 -22.24
C SER A 190 6.56 14.34 -21.23
N TYR A 191 7.34 13.36 -21.69
CA TYR A 191 8.11 12.49 -20.81
C TYR A 191 9.50 13.09 -20.54
N GLY A 192 10.10 12.66 -19.43
CA GLY A 192 11.40 13.11 -18.94
C GLY A 192 11.32 14.16 -17.83
N ALA A 193 12.41 14.29 -17.09
CA ALA A 193 12.64 15.34 -16.12
C ALA A 193 13.75 16.26 -16.59
N ASP A 194 13.54 17.57 -16.42
CA ASP A 194 14.57 18.57 -16.63
C ASP A 194 15.29 18.92 -15.33
N GLU A 195 16.36 19.69 -15.45
CA GLU A 195 17.17 20.10 -14.30
C GLU A 195 16.34 20.81 -13.22
N HIS A 196 15.32 21.59 -13.61
CA HIS A 196 14.51 22.32 -12.65
C HIS A 196 13.60 21.36 -11.87
N ASP A 197 12.86 20.49 -12.58
CA ASP A 197 12.02 19.47 -11.96
C ASP A 197 12.85 18.56 -11.03
N TRP A 198 14.02 18.12 -11.51
CA TRP A 198 14.94 17.27 -10.75
C TRP A 198 15.42 17.94 -9.45
N ASN A 199 15.84 19.22 -9.54
CA ASN A 199 16.28 19.96 -8.37
C ASN A 199 15.14 20.20 -7.37
N MET A 200 13.91 20.40 -7.85
CA MET A 200 12.74 20.49 -6.99
C MET A 200 12.42 19.16 -6.31
N GLU A 201 12.54 18.03 -7.02
CA GLU A 201 12.38 16.69 -6.45
C GLU A 201 13.46 16.39 -5.40
N ASN A 202 14.73 16.71 -5.68
CA ASN A 202 15.83 16.57 -4.72
C ASN A 202 15.55 17.35 -3.43
N PHE A 203 15.10 18.61 -3.52
CA PHE A 203 14.75 19.39 -2.34
C PHE A 203 13.68 18.71 -1.47
N LYS A 204 12.69 18.04 -2.08
CA LYS A 204 11.66 17.32 -1.33
C LYS A 204 12.20 16.03 -0.72
N LEU A 205 13.03 15.28 -1.46
CA LEU A 205 13.67 14.07 -0.96
C LEU A 205 14.66 14.36 0.17
N ASP A 206 15.39 15.48 0.12
CA ASP A 206 16.26 15.92 1.22
C ASP A 206 15.46 16.05 2.53
N ASN A 207 14.24 16.60 2.48
CA ASN A 207 13.39 16.68 3.68
C ASN A 207 13.04 15.29 4.25
N LEU A 208 12.83 14.29 3.39
CA LEU A 208 12.59 12.91 3.81
C LEU A 208 13.85 12.29 4.42
N VAL A 209 14.98 12.37 3.71
CA VAL A 209 16.25 11.77 4.13
C VAL A 209 16.75 12.40 5.45
N ASP A 210 16.67 13.73 5.58
CA ASP A 210 17.06 14.47 6.79
C ASP A 210 16.26 14.10 8.04
N THR A 211 15.04 13.58 7.86
CA THR A 211 14.14 13.20 8.96
C THR A 211 14.16 11.70 9.26
N MET A 212 14.76 10.89 8.39
CA MET A 212 14.83 9.44 8.52
C MET A 212 15.50 8.95 9.82
N PRO A 213 16.59 9.56 10.33
CA PRO A 213 17.19 9.14 11.60
C PRO A 213 16.21 9.21 12.79
N GLN A 214 15.30 10.18 12.80
CA GLN A 214 14.25 10.32 13.80
C GLN A 214 13.17 9.25 13.62
N VAL A 215 12.76 9.00 12.38
CA VAL A 215 11.77 7.94 12.04
C VAL A 215 12.29 6.57 12.46
N ARG A 216 13.55 6.24 12.15
CA ARG A 216 14.20 5.00 12.57
C ARG A 216 14.17 4.80 14.08
N LYS A 217 14.38 5.87 14.85
CA LYS A 217 14.30 5.85 16.32
C LYS A 217 12.87 5.68 16.82
N LEU A 218 11.88 6.34 16.21
CA LEU A 218 10.47 6.10 16.54
C LEU A 218 10.11 4.63 16.38
N LEU A 219 10.38 4.06 15.20
CA LEU A 219 10.06 2.67 14.87
C LEU A 219 10.83 1.67 15.75
N ALA A 220 12.09 1.92 16.05
CA ALA A 220 12.88 1.06 16.92
C ALA A 220 12.39 1.02 18.38
N ASN A 221 11.66 2.06 18.84
CA ASN A 221 11.23 2.22 20.24
C ASN A 221 9.70 2.14 20.41
N THR A 222 8.96 1.74 19.37
CA THR A 222 7.49 1.69 19.37
C THR A 222 7.02 0.49 18.56
N PRO A 223 6.20 -0.42 19.12
CA PRO A 223 5.55 -1.46 18.33
C PRO A 223 4.71 -0.81 17.23
N THR A 224 4.89 -1.23 15.99
CA THR A 224 4.27 -0.60 14.83
C THR A 224 3.47 -1.62 14.03
N LEU A 225 2.21 -1.31 13.76
CA LEU A 225 1.37 -2.04 12.81
C LEU A 225 1.23 -1.22 11.55
N MET A 226 1.28 -1.88 10.40
CA MET A 226 1.16 -1.26 9.08
C MET A 226 0.04 -1.95 8.28
N VAL A 227 -0.83 -1.19 7.64
CA VAL A 227 -1.97 -1.72 6.88
C VAL A 227 -1.81 -1.32 5.43
N PHE A 228 -2.11 -2.27 4.55
CA PHE A 228 -2.06 -2.11 3.10
C PHE A 228 -3.16 -1.20 2.58
N ASP A 229 -2.85 -0.39 1.59
CA ASP A 229 -3.77 0.44 0.82
C ASP A 229 -3.49 0.33 -0.69
N ASP A 230 -4.03 1.24 -1.50
CA ASP A 230 -3.86 1.22 -2.96
C ASP A 230 -2.48 1.73 -3.40
N HIS A 231 -1.98 2.83 -2.85
CA HIS A 231 -0.68 3.40 -3.23
C HIS A 231 0.52 2.46 -2.97
N GLU A 232 0.36 1.40 -2.16
CA GLU A 232 1.35 0.33 -2.10
C GLU A 232 1.54 -0.42 -3.42
N ALA A 233 0.58 -0.36 -4.34
CA ALA A 233 0.63 -1.02 -5.64
C ALA A 233 0.42 -0.05 -6.82
N THR A 234 -0.67 0.71 -6.79
CA THR A 234 -1.04 1.78 -7.74
C THR A 234 -2.21 2.56 -7.14
N ASP A 235 -2.26 3.86 -7.38
CA ASP A 235 -3.46 4.66 -7.09
C ASP A 235 -4.71 4.03 -7.74
N ASP A 236 -5.87 4.24 -7.14
CA ASP A 236 -7.16 3.63 -7.47
C ASP A 236 -7.17 2.09 -7.49
N TRP A 237 -6.19 1.38 -6.91
CA TRP A 237 -6.13 -0.08 -7.04
C TRP A 237 -7.40 -0.77 -6.50
N ASN A 238 -8.04 -1.54 -7.38
CA ASN A 238 -9.35 -2.14 -7.19
C ASN A 238 -10.46 -1.15 -6.83
N LEU A 239 -10.29 0.15 -7.09
CA LEU A 239 -11.28 1.16 -6.79
C LEU A 239 -12.62 0.75 -7.39
N ASP A 240 -12.67 0.50 -8.70
CA ASP A 240 -13.85 0.08 -9.46
C ASP A 240 -13.58 -1.10 -10.43
N TYR A 241 -14.63 -1.51 -11.16
CA TYR A 241 -14.54 -2.56 -12.18
C TYR A 241 -13.57 -2.23 -13.31
N LEU A 242 -13.54 -0.98 -13.78
CA LEU A 242 -12.74 -0.59 -14.94
C LEU A 242 -11.25 -0.62 -14.60
N VAL A 243 -10.87 -0.18 -13.41
CA VAL A 243 -9.49 -0.32 -12.92
C VAL A 243 -9.13 -1.80 -12.79
N SER A 244 -9.96 -2.58 -12.11
CA SER A 244 -9.73 -4.02 -11.93
C SER A 244 -9.63 -4.76 -13.28
N LYS A 245 -10.45 -4.38 -14.27
CA LYS A 245 -10.41 -4.92 -15.64
C LYS A 245 -9.13 -4.54 -16.36
N GLY A 246 -8.69 -3.29 -16.25
CA GLY A 246 -7.44 -2.82 -16.84
C GLY A 246 -6.23 -3.57 -16.31
N VAL A 247 -6.18 -3.74 -14.98
CA VAL A 247 -5.09 -4.44 -14.28
C VAL A 247 -5.11 -5.94 -14.56
N TYR A 248 -6.20 -6.64 -14.23
CA TYR A 248 -6.19 -8.11 -14.18
C TYR A 248 -6.34 -8.80 -15.53
N ASN A 249 -6.86 -8.10 -16.55
CA ASN A 249 -6.87 -8.63 -17.92
C ASN A 249 -5.57 -8.28 -18.69
N ASN A 250 -4.61 -7.63 -18.04
CA ASN A 250 -3.29 -7.36 -18.58
C ASN A 250 -2.23 -8.15 -17.78
N PRO A 251 -1.48 -9.10 -18.41
CA PRO A 251 -0.46 -9.86 -17.69
C PRO A 251 0.64 -9.01 -17.03
N GLN A 252 1.00 -7.87 -17.63
CA GLN A 252 1.95 -6.93 -17.01
C GLN A 252 1.32 -6.22 -15.81
N GLY A 253 0.05 -5.84 -15.92
CA GLY A 253 -0.71 -5.24 -14.82
C GLY A 253 -0.78 -6.19 -13.61
N SER A 254 -1.24 -7.42 -13.83
CA SER A 254 -1.26 -8.47 -12.80
C SER A 254 0.12 -8.75 -12.20
N ARG A 255 1.19 -8.66 -13.00
CA ARG A 255 2.56 -8.83 -12.48
C ARG A 255 2.94 -7.71 -11.51
N VAL A 256 2.67 -6.45 -11.84
CA VAL A 256 2.99 -5.32 -10.95
C VAL A 256 2.28 -5.49 -9.61
N ILE A 257 1.00 -5.86 -9.61
CA ILE A 257 0.26 -6.16 -8.38
C ILE A 257 0.85 -7.35 -7.61
N THR A 258 1.25 -8.41 -8.31
CA THR A 258 1.91 -9.57 -7.70
C THR A 258 3.21 -9.16 -6.99
N ASN A 259 4.02 -8.30 -7.62
CA ASN A 259 5.25 -7.78 -7.05
C ASN A 259 4.97 -6.89 -5.81
N ALA A 260 3.98 -6.01 -5.90
CA ALA A 260 3.57 -5.13 -4.80
C ALA A 260 3.11 -5.92 -3.56
N LEU A 261 2.22 -6.90 -3.77
CA LEU A 261 1.70 -7.76 -2.69
C LEU A 261 2.79 -8.60 -2.05
N LEU A 262 3.72 -9.14 -2.85
CA LEU A 262 4.85 -9.89 -2.31
C LEU A 262 5.78 -8.99 -1.48
N ALA A 263 6.04 -7.76 -1.93
CA ALA A 263 6.82 -6.79 -1.16
C ALA A 263 6.12 -6.41 0.16
N TYR A 264 4.83 -6.10 0.13
CA TYR A 264 4.05 -5.87 1.34
C TYR A 264 4.08 -7.06 2.30
N LEU A 265 3.92 -8.28 1.77
CA LEU A 265 3.95 -9.51 2.55
C LEU A 265 5.25 -9.61 3.38
N LEU A 266 6.39 -9.32 2.74
CA LEU A 266 7.71 -9.39 3.34
C LEU A 266 8.00 -8.23 4.31
N PHE A 267 7.76 -6.98 3.87
CA PHE A 267 8.21 -5.80 4.60
C PHE A 267 7.25 -5.33 5.69
N GLN A 268 5.98 -5.75 5.64
CA GLN A 268 4.95 -5.26 6.57
C GLN A 268 4.11 -6.41 7.17
N HIS A 269 3.47 -7.23 6.34
CA HIS A 269 2.54 -8.26 6.84
C HIS A 269 3.21 -9.26 7.78
N TRP A 270 4.45 -9.67 7.48
CA TRP A 270 5.21 -10.56 8.35
C TRP A 270 5.45 -9.95 9.74
N GLY A 271 5.75 -8.65 9.81
CA GLY A 271 5.87 -7.95 11.09
C GLY A 271 4.56 -7.92 11.89
N ASN A 272 3.42 -7.77 11.21
CA ASN A 272 2.10 -7.72 11.86
C ASN A 272 1.65 -9.09 12.40
N ARG A 273 1.82 -10.16 11.63
CA ARG A 273 1.32 -11.51 11.95
C ARG A 273 2.38 -12.59 11.72
N PRO A 274 3.50 -12.59 12.47
CA PRO A 274 4.57 -13.56 12.29
C PRO A 274 4.13 -15.01 12.56
N ASP A 275 3.08 -15.21 13.35
CA ASP A 275 2.48 -16.50 13.62
C ASP A 275 1.92 -17.19 12.36
N ARG A 276 1.38 -16.41 11.41
CA ARG A 276 0.83 -16.94 10.15
C ARG A 276 1.88 -17.53 9.23
N PHE A 277 3.17 -17.22 9.46
CA PHE A 277 4.29 -17.73 8.67
C PHE A 277 4.93 -19.00 9.27
N GLN A 278 4.53 -19.41 10.48
CA GLN A 278 5.20 -20.51 11.20
C GLN A 278 4.84 -21.90 10.68
N GLN A 279 3.63 -22.09 10.16
CA GLN A 279 3.19 -23.37 9.65
C GLN A 279 3.54 -23.47 8.17
N ALA A 280 4.37 -24.45 7.78
CA ALA A 280 4.85 -24.59 6.40
C ALA A 280 3.72 -24.69 5.33
N ASN A 281 2.52 -25.10 5.74
CA ASN A 281 1.37 -25.23 4.85
C ASN A 281 0.42 -24.00 4.86
N SER A 282 0.70 -22.96 5.65
CA SER A 282 -0.08 -21.73 5.63
C SER A 282 0.04 -21.02 4.27
N PRO A 283 -0.96 -20.24 3.86
CA PRO A 283 -0.88 -19.44 2.65
C PRO A 283 0.37 -18.53 2.61
N GLU A 284 0.68 -17.87 3.72
CA GLU A 284 1.81 -16.94 3.84
C GLU A 284 3.16 -17.66 3.67
N ALA A 285 3.34 -18.81 4.33
CA ALA A 285 4.56 -19.61 4.18
C ALA A 285 4.71 -20.16 2.77
N LYS A 286 3.61 -20.60 2.14
CA LYS A 286 3.61 -21.08 0.75
C LYS A 286 3.94 -19.96 -0.24
N ALA A 287 3.40 -18.76 -0.05
CA ALA A 287 3.69 -17.61 -0.91
C ALA A 287 5.16 -17.21 -0.81
N LEU A 288 5.73 -17.14 0.41
CA LEU A 288 7.16 -16.93 0.57
C LEU A 288 7.98 -18.07 -0.03
N ALA A 289 7.59 -19.33 0.18
CA ALA A 289 8.30 -20.48 -0.39
C ALA A 289 8.28 -20.46 -1.94
N ALA A 290 7.15 -20.08 -2.54
CA ALA A 290 7.01 -19.91 -3.98
C ALA A 290 7.84 -18.73 -4.50
N ALA A 291 8.01 -17.67 -3.70
CA ALA A 291 8.87 -16.53 -4.00
C ALA A 291 10.35 -16.81 -3.73
N THR A 292 10.69 -17.77 -2.85
CA THR A 292 12.07 -18.11 -2.54
C THR A 292 12.70 -18.86 -3.70
N TRP A 293 13.79 -18.30 -4.18
CA TRP A 293 14.70 -18.94 -5.11
C TRP A 293 15.25 -20.24 -4.49
N GLN A 294 14.98 -21.38 -5.11
CA GLN A 294 15.81 -22.56 -4.87
C GLN A 294 17.14 -22.31 -5.56
N ASN A 295 18.15 -22.10 -4.72
CA ASN A 295 19.55 -21.94 -5.09
C ASN A 295 20.08 -23.28 -5.62
N ASP A 296 19.62 -23.67 -6.81
CA ASP A 296 20.12 -24.82 -7.54
C ASP A 296 21.43 -24.39 -8.21
N PRO A 297 22.58 -24.94 -7.78
CA PRO A 297 23.90 -24.56 -8.28
C PRO A 297 24.09 -24.87 -9.77
N ASP A 298 23.22 -25.71 -10.37
CA ASP A 298 23.22 -26.02 -11.79
C ASP A 298 22.29 -25.10 -12.60
N PHE A 299 21.58 -24.17 -11.95
CA PHE A 299 20.59 -23.28 -12.56
C PHE A 299 21.22 -21.95 -13.03
N HIS A 300 21.40 -21.82 -14.34
CA HIS A 300 22.05 -20.68 -15.00
C HIS A 300 21.28 -19.38 -14.76
N PRO A 301 21.92 -18.19 -14.67
CA PRO A 301 21.22 -16.90 -14.47
C PRO A 301 20.07 -16.59 -15.44
N VAL A 302 20.14 -17.15 -16.66
CA VAL A 302 19.10 -17.02 -17.69
C VAL A 302 17.87 -17.86 -17.32
N ASP A 303 18.05 -19.06 -16.76
CA ASP A 303 16.97 -19.88 -16.23
C ASP A 303 16.39 -19.27 -14.94
N ARG A 304 17.22 -18.56 -14.14
CA ARG A 304 16.78 -17.83 -12.93
C ARG A 304 15.73 -16.76 -13.23
N ALA A 305 15.90 -16.02 -14.32
CA ALA A 305 14.90 -15.09 -14.83
C ALA A 305 13.63 -15.85 -15.24
N ALA A 306 13.74 -16.86 -16.11
CA ALA A 306 12.58 -17.63 -16.56
C ALA A 306 11.76 -18.26 -15.41
N ALA A 307 12.39 -18.74 -14.33
CA ALA A 307 11.69 -19.31 -13.17
C ALA A 307 10.96 -18.27 -12.28
N LEU A 308 11.50 -17.05 -12.14
CA LEU A 308 10.79 -15.91 -11.52
C LEU A 308 9.54 -15.48 -12.31
N PHE A 309 9.49 -15.87 -13.58
CA PHE A 309 8.59 -15.36 -14.60
C PHE A 309 7.58 -16.40 -15.12
N ASN A 310 7.81 -17.69 -14.89
CA ASN A 310 7.02 -18.77 -15.51
C ASN A 310 5.74 -19.18 -14.78
N ASP A 311 5.40 -18.62 -13.62
CA ASP A 311 4.02 -18.78 -13.11
C ASP A 311 3.55 -17.66 -12.17
N PRO A 312 3.33 -16.43 -12.67
CA PRO A 312 2.62 -15.41 -11.91
C PRO A 312 1.20 -15.85 -11.54
N LEU A 313 0.60 -16.85 -12.19
CA LEU A 313 -0.71 -17.36 -11.81
C LEU A 313 -0.62 -18.20 -10.52
N ALA A 314 0.40 -19.03 -10.34
CA ALA A 314 0.58 -19.79 -9.10
C ALA A 314 0.90 -18.87 -7.91
N LEU A 315 1.88 -17.97 -8.04
CA LEU A 315 2.23 -17.01 -6.98
C LEU A 315 1.11 -16.00 -6.76
N GLY A 316 0.56 -15.43 -7.83
CA GLY A 316 -0.59 -14.53 -7.78
C GLY A 316 -1.79 -15.16 -7.10
N SER A 317 -2.10 -16.43 -7.38
CA SER A 317 -3.21 -17.14 -6.71
C SER A 317 -2.99 -17.31 -5.20
N LEU A 318 -1.75 -17.51 -4.74
CA LEU A 318 -1.43 -17.56 -3.31
C LEU A 318 -1.57 -16.19 -2.65
N LEU A 319 -1.13 -15.13 -3.34
CA LEU A 319 -1.26 -13.74 -2.90
C LEU A 319 -2.67 -13.16 -3.04
N GLY A 320 -3.57 -13.88 -3.72
CA GLY A 320 -4.96 -13.45 -3.94
C GLY A 320 -5.17 -12.49 -5.10
N VAL A 321 -4.24 -12.43 -6.05
CA VAL A 321 -4.38 -11.71 -7.32
C VAL A 321 -5.43 -12.43 -8.19
N PRO A 322 -6.54 -11.77 -8.56
CA PRO A 322 -7.52 -12.34 -9.47
C PRO A 322 -6.88 -12.74 -10.82
N PRO A 323 -7.17 -13.93 -11.36
CA PRO A 323 -6.66 -14.34 -12.67
C PRO A 323 -7.29 -13.55 -13.82
N SER A 324 -8.49 -13.00 -13.60
CA SER A 324 -9.21 -12.08 -14.47
C SER A 324 -10.41 -11.50 -13.72
N VAL A 325 -11.10 -10.55 -14.32
CA VAL A 325 -12.44 -10.11 -13.89
C VAL A 325 -13.52 -10.58 -14.88
N PRO A 326 -14.78 -10.77 -14.44
CA PRO A 326 -15.87 -11.10 -15.35
C PRO A 326 -15.98 -10.10 -16.51
N SER A 327 -16.29 -10.59 -17.70
CA SER A 327 -16.62 -9.70 -18.82
C SER A 327 -17.95 -8.98 -18.55
N GLU A 328 -18.14 -7.80 -19.14
CA GLU A 328 -19.39 -7.04 -19.01
C GLU A 328 -20.64 -7.86 -19.39
N ALA A 329 -20.51 -8.80 -20.32
CA ALA A 329 -21.60 -9.70 -20.73
C ALA A 329 -21.97 -10.75 -19.67
N ASN A 330 -21.03 -11.08 -18.79
CA ASN A 330 -21.20 -12.04 -17.68
C ASN A 330 -21.36 -11.33 -16.33
N PHE A 331 -21.43 -10.01 -16.35
CA PHE A 331 -21.65 -9.20 -15.17
C PHE A 331 -23.12 -9.35 -14.75
N ASP A 332 -23.37 -9.77 -13.51
CA ASP A 332 -24.74 -9.76 -12.99
C ASP A 332 -25.19 -8.30 -12.86
N GLN A 333 -25.99 -7.83 -13.82
CA GLN A 333 -26.48 -6.45 -13.84
C GLN A 333 -27.43 -6.13 -12.67
N VAL A 334 -27.85 -7.14 -11.90
CA VAL A 334 -28.74 -6.98 -10.74
C VAL A 334 -27.94 -6.90 -9.44
N ASN A 335 -26.92 -7.76 -9.26
CA ASN A 335 -26.21 -7.88 -7.97
C ASN A 335 -24.72 -7.58 -8.04
N GLY A 336 -24.15 -7.28 -9.20
CA GLY A 336 -22.71 -7.07 -9.33
C GLY A 336 -21.87 -8.34 -9.19
N PHE A 337 -20.59 -8.18 -8.85
CA PHE A 337 -19.71 -9.29 -8.45
C PHE A 337 -18.77 -8.86 -7.33
N ASP A 338 -18.29 -9.84 -6.56
CA ASP A 338 -17.28 -9.61 -5.55
C ASP A 338 -15.91 -10.04 -6.06
N LEU A 339 -14.91 -9.18 -5.91
CA LEU A 339 -13.52 -9.58 -6.07
C LEU A 339 -13.19 -10.67 -5.05
N ARG A 340 -12.45 -11.70 -5.52
CA ARG A 340 -12.07 -12.86 -4.71
C ARG A 340 -13.26 -13.59 -4.06
N SER A 341 -14.43 -13.64 -4.70
CA SER A 341 -15.61 -14.38 -4.21
C SER A 341 -15.37 -15.87 -3.91
N ASN A 342 -14.31 -16.44 -4.47
CA ASN A 342 -13.85 -17.81 -4.26
C ASN A 342 -12.68 -17.94 -3.26
N LEU A 343 -12.43 -16.92 -2.44
CA LEU A 343 -11.35 -16.91 -1.46
C LEU A 343 -11.49 -18.09 -0.49
N ASP A 344 -10.47 -18.96 -0.47
CA ASP A 344 -10.30 -20.00 0.56
C ASP A 344 -9.17 -19.57 1.51
N PRO A 345 -9.48 -19.23 2.79
CA PRO A 345 -8.48 -18.81 3.76
C PRO A 345 -7.42 -19.88 4.09
N ALA A 346 -7.65 -21.15 3.72
CA ALA A 346 -6.68 -22.22 3.91
C ALA A 346 -5.62 -22.25 2.79
N VAL A 347 -5.86 -21.57 1.66
CA VAL A 347 -5.02 -21.63 0.46
C VAL A 347 -4.49 -20.25 0.07
N THR A 348 -5.29 -19.20 0.22
CA THR A 348 -4.97 -17.85 -0.22
C THR A 348 -4.82 -16.90 0.96
N ILE A 349 -3.83 -16.01 0.88
CA ILE A 349 -3.51 -15.05 1.94
C ILE A 349 -4.67 -14.09 2.22
N ARG A 350 -4.83 -13.75 3.50
CA ARG A 350 -5.68 -12.66 3.98
C ARG A 350 -4.81 -11.55 4.53
N TYR A 351 -5.05 -10.31 4.10
CA TYR A 351 -4.29 -9.17 4.58
C TYR A 351 -4.91 -8.52 5.81
N ASP A 352 -6.18 -8.83 6.10
CA ASP A 352 -6.82 -8.49 7.35
C ASP A 352 -6.26 -9.32 8.52
N PHE A 353 -6.35 -8.76 9.72
CA PHE A 353 -6.01 -9.47 10.94
C PHE A 353 -6.66 -8.86 12.17
N ARG A 354 -6.70 -9.64 13.24
CA ARG A 354 -7.18 -9.22 14.55
C ARG A 354 -6.11 -9.49 15.60
N LEU A 355 -5.98 -8.60 16.56
CA LEU A 355 -5.14 -8.78 17.75
C LEU A 355 -5.99 -8.55 18.99
N GLY A 356 -5.64 -9.18 20.11
CA GLY A 356 -6.34 -8.98 21.37
C GLY A 356 -5.58 -9.53 22.56
N ALA A 357 -6.31 -10.03 23.55
CA ALA A 357 -5.73 -10.53 24.79
C ALA A 357 -4.69 -11.64 24.59
N ALA A 358 -4.88 -12.51 23.58
CA ALA A 358 -3.93 -13.56 23.22
C ALA A 358 -2.60 -13.01 22.68
N ASP A 359 -2.64 -11.83 22.06
CA ASP A 359 -1.48 -11.11 21.51
C ASP A 359 -0.94 -10.07 22.52
N GLY A 360 -1.50 -10.04 23.73
CA GLY A 360 -1.08 -9.17 24.83
C GLY A 360 -1.85 -7.86 24.97
N TYR A 361 -2.79 -7.53 24.08
CA TYR A 361 -3.52 -6.26 24.14
C TYR A 361 -4.77 -6.32 25.05
N PRO A 362 -5.05 -5.28 25.85
CA PRO A 362 -6.21 -5.24 26.75
C PRO A 362 -7.52 -4.82 26.04
N PHE A 363 -7.48 -4.67 24.72
CA PHE A 363 -8.59 -4.31 23.84
C PHE A 363 -8.46 -5.11 22.53
N ASN A 364 -9.54 -5.20 21.76
CA ASN A 364 -9.51 -5.83 20.45
C ASN A 364 -8.99 -4.83 19.42
N LEU A 365 -8.05 -5.25 18.57
CA LEU A 365 -7.65 -4.56 17.35
C LEU A 365 -8.24 -5.34 16.18
N VAL A 366 -8.97 -4.66 15.31
CA VAL A 366 -9.54 -5.24 14.09
C VAL A 366 -9.04 -4.44 12.91
N ILE A 367 -8.25 -5.05 12.05
CA ILE A 367 -7.67 -4.41 10.86
C ILE A 367 -8.42 -4.95 9.64
N LEU A 368 -9.03 -4.06 8.87
CA LEU A 368 -9.73 -4.41 7.64
C LEU A 368 -8.80 -4.45 6.43
N ASP A 369 -9.12 -5.33 5.48
CA ASP A 369 -8.59 -5.32 4.12
C ASP A 369 -9.68 -4.75 3.20
N GLU A 370 -9.53 -3.50 2.79
CA GLU A 370 -10.51 -2.75 1.99
C GLU A 370 -10.19 -2.72 0.49
N ARG A 371 -9.19 -3.50 0.07
CA ARG A 371 -8.66 -3.47 -1.29
C ARG A 371 -8.85 -4.78 -2.04
N THR A 372 -8.70 -5.93 -1.38
CA THR A 372 -8.61 -7.19 -2.14
C THR A 372 -9.96 -7.88 -2.39
N ALA A 373 -10.96 -7.67 -1.55
CA ALA A 373 -12.26 -8.34 -1.61
C ALA A 373 -13.43 -7.35 -1.67
N ARG A 374 -13.39 -6.42 -2.64
CA ARG A 374 -14.39 -5.36 -2.83
C ARG A 374 -15.64 -5.85 -3.57
N HIS A 375 -16.76 -5.18 -3.31
CA HIS A 375 -18.01 -5.39 -4.03
C HIS A 375 -18.11 -4.45 -5.23
N MET A 376 -18.34 -5.00 -6.42
CA MET A 376 -18.46 -4.26 -7.67
C MET A 376 -19.91 -4.34 -8.16
N PRO A 377 -20.74 -3.29 -7.95
CA PRO A 377 -22.16 -3.33 -8.29
C PRO A 377 -22.45 -3.14 -9.79
N GLY A 378 -21.48 -2.61 -10.54
CA GLY A 378 -21.61 -2.34 -11.97
C GLY A 378 -20.28 -2.27 -12.70
N THR A 379 -20.33 -1.85 -13.97
CA THR A 379 -19.19 -1.84 -14.89
C THR A 379 -18.75 -0.44 -15.32
N THR A 380 -19.41 0.60 -14.79
CA THR A 380 -19.16 2.00 -15.11
C THR A 380 -18.57 2.73 -13.90
N ARG A 381 -17.91 3.87 -14.13
CA ARG A 381 -17.38 4.73 -13.05
C ARG A 381 -18.47 5.33 -12.14
N GLN A 382 -19.73 5.29 -12.56
CA GLN A 382 -20.86 5.78 -11.77
C GLN A 382 -21.33 4.73 -10.76
N ASP A 383 -20.99 3.46 -11.00
CA ASP A 383 -21.35 2.34 -10.15
C ASP A 383 -20.41 2.34 -8.94
N ARG A 384 -20.86 2.96 -7.85
CA ARG A 384 -20.03 3.19 -6.66
C ARG A 384 -19.77 1.86 -5.93
N PRO A 385 -18.55 1.34 -5.91
CA PRO A 385 -18.25 0.03 -5.36
C PRO A 385 -18.26 0.01 -3.83
N GLY A 386 -18.62 -1.13 -3.27
CA GLY A 386 -18.51 -1.37 -1.84
C GLY A 386 -17.06 -1.63 -1.43
N ARG A 387 -16.61 -0.94 -0.38
CA ARG A 387 -15.24 -1.04 0.19
C ARG A 387 -14.83 -2.46 0.53
N VAL A 388 -15.78 -3.27 0.99
CA VAL A 388 -15.58 -4.70 1.30
C VAL A 388 -16.88 -5.42 0.93
N ALA A 389 -16.77 -6.59 0.30
CA ALA A 389 -17.92 -7.46 0.10
C ALA A 389 -18.44 -7.98 1.45
N ASN A 390 -19.76 -8.10 1.63
CA ASN A 390 -20.35 -8.43 2.94
C ASN A 390 -19.82 -9.75 3.51
N TRP A 391 -19.63 -10.78 2.67
CA TRP A 391 -19.04 -12.06 3.09
C TRP A 391 -17.59 -11.92 3.57
N ALA A 392 -16.84 -10.98 2.99
CA ALA A 392 -15.46 -10.73 3.36
C ALA A 392 -15.42 -9.96 4.68
N LEU A 393 -16.32 -9.00 4.90
CA LEU A 393 -16.46 -8.33 6.19
C LEU A 393 -16.84 -9.32 7.30
N ASP A 394 -17.71 -10.29 7.02
CA ASP A 394 -18.04 -11.39 7.93
C ASP A 394 -16.83 -12.20 8.37
N LEU A 395 -15.93 -12.42 7.42
CA LEU A 395 -14.71 -13.19 7.62
C LEU A 395 -13.65 -12.39 8.40
N MET A 396 -13.53 -11.09 8.14
CA MET A 396 -12.58 -10.17 8.80
C MET A 396 -13.00 -9.87 10.25
N TRP A 397 -14.28 -9.56 10.45
CA TRP A 397 -14.83 -9.12 11.72
C TRP A 397 -16.17 -9.79 12.01
N PRO A 398 -16.18 -11.08 12.41
CA PRO A 398 -17.42 -11.81 12.70
C PRO A 398 -18.20 -11.19 13.87
N ALA A 399 -19.48 -11.54 13.98
CA ALA A 399 -20.31 -11.18 15.13
C ALA A 399 -19.64 -11.60 16.45
N PRO A 400 -19.66 -10.75 17.48
CA PRO A 400 -19.00 -11.04 18.75
C PRO A 400 -19.63 -12.26 19.43
N GLN A 401 -18.79 -13.12 20.01
CA GLN A 401 -19.25 -14.28 20.77
C GLN A 401 -19.09 -14.07 22.28
N GLY A 402 -20.09 -14.51 23.05
CA GLY A 402 -20.07 -14.39 24.51
C GLY A 402 -19.90 -12.94 24.98
N ASN A 403 -18.80 -12.67 25.69
CA ASN A 403 -18.50 -11.34 26.25
C ASN A 403 -17.53 -10.52 25.38
N GLU A 404 -17.21 -10.95 24.15
CA GLU A 404 -16.32 -10.20 23.25
C GLU A 404 -16.82 -8.78 23.00
N ALA A 405 -18.15 -8.61 22.88
CA ALA A 405 -18.79 -7.32 22.64
C ALA A 405 -18.55 -6.28 23.76
N ASP A 406 -18.24 -6.73 24.98
CA ASP A 406 -17.95 -5.86 26.12
C ASP A 406 -16.50 -5.37 26.15
N THR A 407 -15.60 -6.02 25.40
CA THR A 407 -14.20 -5.61 25.28
C THR A 407 -14.11 -4.42 24.32
N PRO A 408 -13.51 -3.29 24.71
CA PRO A 408 -13.31 -2.16 23.81
C PRO A 408 -12.58 -2.61 22.54
N THR A 409 -13.05 -2.13 21.40
CA THR A 409 -12.52 -2.51 20.10
C THR A 409 -12.01 -1.28 19.37
N VAL A 410 -10.81 -1.37 18.80
CA VAL A 410 -10.24 -0.40 17.88
C VAL A 410 -10.32 -1.00 16.49
N LEU A 411 -11.15 -0.41 15.64
CA LEU A 411 -11.29 -0.76 14.23
C LEU A 411 -10.34 0.12 13.41
N ILE A 412 -9.49 -0.49 12.61
CA ILE A 412 -8.55 0.16 11.71
C ILE A 412 -9.02 -0.09 10.28
N ALA A 413 -9.32 1.00 9.59
CA ALA A 413 -9.85 1.02 8.23
C ALA A 413 -8.97 1.97 7.40
N PRO A 414 -8.32 1.52 6.31
CA PRO A 414 -7.55 2.41 5.46
C PRO A 414 -8.37 3.61 4.98
N ALA A 415 -9.53 3.35 4.40
CA ALA A 415 -10.38 4.41 3.88
C ALA A 415 -11.26 5.07 4.97
N PRO A 416 -11.70 6.33 4.77
CA PRO A 416 -12.56 7.01 5.74
C PRO A 416 -13.88 6.27 5.98
N VAL A 417 -14.17 5.89 7.23
CA VAL A 417 -15.44 5.24 7.59
C VAL A 417 -16.56 6.26 7.74
N LEU A 418 -16.29 7.35 8.46
CA LEU A 418 -17.25 8.42 8.74
C LEU A 418 -16.76 9.72 8.11
N GLY A 419 -16.98 9.90 6.82
CA GLY A 419 -16.59 11.10 6.08
C GLY A 419 -17.23 12.39 6.58
N LEU A 420 -16.62 13.54 6.23
CA LEU A 420 -17.31 14.82 6.31
C LEU A 420 -18.33 14.89 5.18
N HIS A 421 -19.61 14.60 5.46
CA HIS A 421 -20.73 14.69 4.51
C HIS A 421 -20.73 15.98 3.65
N VAL A 422 -20.21 17.09 4.18
CA VAL A 422 -20.06 18.38 3.46
C VAL A 422 -18.94 18.32 2.41
N ILE A 423 -17.81 17.67 2.67
CA ILE A 423 -16.74 17.54 1.67
C ILE A 423 -17.21 16.61 0.55
N GLU A 424 -17.75 15.44 0.91
CA GLU A 424 -18.12 14.38 -0.03
C GLU A 424 -19.37 14.69 -0.87
N HIS A 425 -20.32 15.49 -0.37
CA HIS A 425 -21.59 15.75 -1.07
C HIS A 425 -21.82 17.22 -1.44
N ILE A 426 -20.98 18.15 -0.99
CA ILE A 426 -21.09 19.57 -1.34
C ILE A 426 -19.84 20.06 -2.06
N LEU A 427 -18.64 19.86 -1.50
CA LEU A 427 -17.40 20.40 -2.09
C LEU A 427 -16.88 19.59 -3.28
N GLN A 428 -16.83 18.25 -3.18
CA GLN A 428 -16.40 17.39 -4.30
C GLN A 428 -17.25 17.59 -5.56
N PRO A 429 -18.61 17.70 -5.50
CA PRO A 429 -19.42 18.03 -6.68
C PRO A 429 -19.12 19.40 -7.29
N ILE A 430 -18.75 20.40 -6.49
CA ILE A 430 -18.39 21.75 -6.96
C ILE A 430 -17.03 21.73 -7.67
N PHE A 431 -16.04 21.02 -7.12
CA PHE A 431 -14.75 20.81 -7.79
C PHE A 431 -14.88 19.98 -9.08
N ALA A 432 -15.87 19.09 -9.14
CA ALA A 432 -16.15 18.29 -10.33
C ALA A 432 -16.71 19.09 -11.53
N LEU A 433 -17.19 20.32 -11.31
CA LEU A 433 -17.67 21.22 -12.38
C LEU A 433 -16.56 22.00 -13.08
N GLN A 434 -15.30 21.90 -12.60
CA GLN A 434 -14.13 22.48 -13.25
C GLN A 434 -13.63 21.53 -14.36
N GLU A 435 -13.00 22.05 -15.43
CA GLU A 435 -12.42 21.19 -16.48
C GLU A 435 -11.46 20.15 -15.88
N GLY A 436 -11.69 18.86 -16.19
CA GLY A 436 -10.98 17.72 -15.58
C GLY A 436 -11.55 17.23 -14.24
N GLY A 437 -12.58 17.88 -13.70
CA GLY A 437 -13.18 17.60 -12.40
C GLY A 437 -13.99 16.31 -12.30
N GLU A 438 -14.51 15.77 -13.41
CA GLU A 438 -15.16 14.44 -13.39
C GLU A 438 -14.17 13.31 -13.06
N ARG A 439 -12.86 13.50 -13.30
CA ARG A 439 -11.82 12.56 -12.85
C ARG A 439 -11.52 12.63 -11.35
N LYS A 440 -11.98 13.66 -10.64
CA LYS A 440 -11.71 13.92 -9.20
C LYS A 440 -12.85 13.51 -8.26
N ARG A 441 -13.79 12.69 -8.72
CA ARG A 441 -14.82 12.08 -7.86
C ARG A 441 -14.34 10.72 -7.38
N GLU A 442 -13.27 10.72 -6.61
CA GLU A 442 -12.80 9.54 -5.88
C GLU A 442 -13.72 9.37 -4.66
N TYR A 443 -14.70 8.46 -4.75
CA TYR A 443 -15.53 8.09 -3.62
C TYR A 443 -14.76 7.10 -2.74
N GLU A 444 -13.74 7.61 -2.05
CA GLU A 444 -12.87 6.84 -1.16
C GLU A 444 -13.55 6.43 0.16
N GLY A 445 -14.54 7.19 0.62
CA GLY A 445 -15.24 6.87 1.86
C GLY A 445 -16.15 5.64 1.78
N TRP A 446 -16.39 5.00 2.92
CA TRP A 446 -17.40 3.94 3.07
C TRP A 446 -18.80 4.42 2.66
N SER A 447 -19.10 5.70 2.85
CA SER A 447 -20.34 6.38 2.42
C SER A 447 -20.59 6.30 0.90
N GLY A 448 -19.57 5.96 0.10
CA GLY A 448 -19.67 5.81 -1.35
C GLY A 448 -20.72 4.77 -1.77
N HIS A 449 -20.86 3.67 -1.03
CA HIS A 449 -21.83 2.60 -1.33
C HIS A 449 -22.73 2.31 -0.13
N THR A 450 -23.94 2.87 -0.15
CA THR A 450 -24.90 2.81 0.96
C THR A 450 -25.14 1.40 1.51
N PRO A 451 -25.41 0.35 0.70
CA PRO A 451 -25.70 -0.98 1.24
C PRO A 451 -24.53 -1.58 2.03
N THR A 452 -23.29 -1.42 1.54
CA THR A 452 -22.10 -1.91 2.24
C THR A 452 -21.83 -1.09 3.51
N PHE A 453 -22.06 0.22 3.47
CA PHE A 453 -21.91 1.06 4.65
C PHE A 453 -22.94 0.74 5.73
N GLU A 454 -24.21 0.55 5.37
CA GLU A 454 -25.25 0.11 6.30
C GLU A 454 -24.90 -1.24 6.93
N TYR A 455 -24.34 -2.17 6.15
CA TYR A 455 -23.87 -3.46 6.65
C TYR A 455 -22.69 -3.31 7.64
N LEU A 456 -21.75 -2.41 7.39
CA LEU A 456 -20.70 -2.07 8.37
C LEU A 456 -21.29 -1.47 9.65
N LEU A 457 -22.25 -0.54 9.54
CA LEU A 457 -22.90 0.07 10.71
C LEU A 457 -23.68 -0.98 11.52
N GLU A 458 -24.34 -1.92 10.85
CA GLU A 458 -24.98 -3.06 11.50
C GLU A 458 -23.94 -3.89 12.28
N ARG A 459 -22.79 -4.19 11.67
CA ARG A 459 -21.69 -4.90 12.33
C ARG A 459 -21.19 -4.14 13.56
N ILE A 460 -20.91 -2.84 13.42
CA ILE A 460 -20.47 -1.97 14.52
C ILE A 460 -21.50 -1.97 15.65
N SER A 461 -22.80 -1.99 15.34
CA SER A 461 -23.88 -1.95 16.34
C SER A 461 -23.91 -3.16 17.28
N GLN A 462 -23.21 -4.25 16.94
CA GLN A 462 -23.10 -5.45 17.76
C GLN A 462 -22.03 -5.30 18.87
N TRP A 463 -21.21 -4.26 18.81
CA TRP A 463 -20.11 -4.00 19.75
C TRP A 463 -20.42 -2.82 20.66
N ARG A 464 -20.03 -2.91 21.93
CA ARG A 464 -20.43 -1.92 22.93
C ARG A 464 -19.65 -0.61 22.85
N ARG A 465 -18.35 -0.69 22.52
CA ARG A 465 -17.44 0.45 22.41
C ARG A 465 -16.45 0.21 21.27
N VAL A 466 -16.56 1.04 20.23
CA VAL A 466 -15.67 0.98 19.06
C VAL A 466 -15.01 2.34 18.89
N VAL A 467 -13.67 2.34 18.82
CA VAL A 467 -12.88 3.47 18.34
C VAL A 467 -12.50 3.15 16.90
N ILE A 468 -12.77 4.07 15.97
CA ILE A 468 -12.42 3.88 14.56
C ILE A 468 -11.24 4.78 14.25
N LEU A 469 -10.14 4.16 13.81
CA LEU A 469 -8.97 4.84 13.27
C LEU A 469 -9.01 4.63 11.75
N SER A 470 -9.35 5.69 11.03
CA SER A 470 -9.52 5.61 9.58
C SER A 470 -9.04 6.86 8.88
N GLY A 471 -8.62 6.72 7.64
CA GLY A 471 -8.46 7.85 6.74
C GLY A 471 -7.16 7.81 5.96
N ASP A 472 -7.30 7.46 4.70
CA ASP A 472 -6.44 7.84 3.59
C ASP A 472 -7.03 9.08 2.90
N VAL A 473 -7.13 10.19 3.65
CA VAL A 473 -7.56 11.48 3.13
C VAL A 473 -6.77 12.56 3.83
N HIS A 474 -6.27 13.55 3.08
CA HIS A 474 -5.34 14.60 3.51
C HIS A 474 -5.85 15.58 4.60
N PHE A 475 -6.79 15.18 5.46
CA PHE A 475 -7.33 15.94 6.57
C PHE A 475 -7.64 15.03 7.77
N GLY A 476 -7.49 15.57 8.99
CA GLY A 476 -7.77 14.84 10.24
C GLY A 476 -8.81 15.55 11.11
N TYR A 477 -9.69 14.77 11.74
CA TYR A 477 -10.72 15.24 12.68
C TYR A 477 -11.14 14.11 13.63
N THR A 478 -11.88 14.46 14.67
CA THR A 478 -12.39 13.49 15.66
C THR A 478 -13.87 13.74 15.90
N HIS A 479 -14.65 12.67 15.92
CA HIS A 479 -16.07 12.70 16.25
C HIS A 479 -16.41 11.65 17.30
N THR A 480 -17.37 11.98 18.16
CA THR A 480 -17.97 11.05 19.11
C THR A 480 -19.46 10.95 18.81
N LEU A 481 -19.93 9.73 18.59
CA LEU A 481 -21.32 9.43 18.23
C LEU A 481 -21.92 8.47 19.26
N THR A 482 -23.19 8.68 19.61
CA THR A 482 -23.96 7.77 20.47
C THR A 482 -25.16 7.29 19.68
N TYR A 483 -25.24 5.98 19.42
CA TYR A 483 -26.38 5.35 18.76
C TYR A 483 -27.24 4.61 19.78
N SER A 484 -28.55 4.66 19.61
CA SER A 484 -29.52 3.88 20.39
C SER A 484 -30.51 3.19 19.45
N LYS A 485 -30.73 1.88 19.66
CA LYS A 485 -31.82 1.17 18.98
C LYS A 485 -33.14 1.46 19.70
N PRO A 486 -34.23 1.78 18.98
CA PRO A 486 -35.56 1.87 19.57
C PRO A 486 -35.91 0.56 20.29
N ALA A 487 -36.56 0.65 21.45
CA ALA A 487 -36.97 -0.54 22.20
C ALA A 487 -37.87 -1.44 21.34
N GLY A 488 -37.47 -2.69 21.15
CA GLY A 488 -38.23 -3.70 20.39
C GLY A 488 -37.89 -3.82 18.90
N ALA A 489 -36.93 -3.07 18.39
CA ALA A 489 -36.37 -3.36 17.06
C ALA A 489 -35.53 -4.65 17.13
N SER A 490 -35.82 -5.62 16.26
CA SER A 490 -34.92 -6.77 16.06
C SER A 490 -33.55 -6.29 15.56
N PRO A 491 -32.47 -7.05 15.83
CA PRO A 491 -31.10 -6.71 15.46
C PRO A 491 -30.97 -6.16 14.04
#